data_AF-A0A7X8YZT6-F1
#
_entry.id   AF-A0A7X8YZT6-F1
#
_cell.length_a   1.000
_cell.length_b   1.000
_cell.length_c   1.000
_cell.angle_alpha   90.00
_cell.angle_beta   90.00
_cell.angle_gamma   90.00
#
_symmetry.space_group_name_H-M   'P 1'
#
loop_
_entity.id
_entity.type
_entity.pdbx_description
1 polymer ?
#
loop_
_entity_poly.entity_id
_entity_poly.type
_entity_poly.pdbx_seq_one_letter_code
_entity_poly.pdbx_strand_id
1 'polypeptide(L)'
;QDTEVQARADEGKEAPSAPGAASDPVKDMRAQAAAESKRIAAIRKVTDGKHPDIEAKAIEEGWDVKSTELEILRASRPSAPSVINGRGDATPKVIEAAACLAANISEEQLVREYGEQTLDAAHRFRNIGVAGVIRLAAAAEGRYIPAVGASPSDILEAAASTMSLPGIMSNIANKSLIEGFNHVENAWRRIAKIGSVRDFKTVTRYRFTADMGFEPIAYGGEFKHGGVGEESYTNKAETYGRMFGVYREDIINDDLEALKDAPFRIGEGAALTINKVFWALWLSNPNSFFSTAHKNLKTGADTALSVDGLTLARQTFSKQRRPGGKDPLGVRPKLLLVPASLEILADLLMNATTLNEATTTPKADRNPHTNKFEVVASDYLDNEEYVGSSSKAWYLLADPSAIPAIEVVFLNGKQEPTVEKNDMLFNRLGIEFRGYLDFGVKEQDFRGALRMKGEA
;
A
#
# COMPACT_ATOMS: atom_id res chain seq x y z
N GLN A 1 72.04 -4.52 17.09
CA GLN A 1 73.21 -3.61 17.06
C GLN A 1 72.79 -2.29 17.69
N ASP A 2 72.27 -2.32 18.92
CA ASP A 2 72.94 -2.65 20.21
C ASP A 2 73.43 -1.32 20.80
N THR A 3 73.08 -0.87 22.01
CA THR A 3 72.36 -1.50 23.12
C THR A 3 71.90 -0.42 24.10
N GLU A 4 70.83 -0.69 24.84
CA GLU A 4 70.37 0.00 26.05
C GLU A 4 71.48 0.10 27.13
N VAL A 5 71.34 1.01 28.10
CA VAL A 5 70.97 0.67 29.50
C VAL A 5 70.91 1.93 30.39
N GLN A 6 69.99 1.80 31.35
CA GLN A 6 69.39 2.72 32.30
C GLN A 6 70.29 3.40 33.35
N ALA A 7 69.65 4.43 33.92
CA ALA A 7 69.93 5.15 35.16
C ALA A 7 70.28 4.28 36.38
N ARG A 8 71.14 4.85 37.25
CA ARG A 8 71.10 4.64 38.70
C ARG A 8 71.65 5.85 39.45
N ALA A 9 71.06 6.09 40.60
CA ALA A 9 71.25 7.20 41.52
C ALA A 9 72.62 7.22 42.23
N ASP A 10 73.01 8.40 42.72
CA ASP A 10 73.95 8.59 43.84
C ASP A 10 73.70 10.00 44.42
N GLU A 11 72.85 10.15 45.44
CA GLU A 11 73.22 10.27 46.86
C GLU A 11 74.25 11.38 47.16
N GLY A 12 73.75 12.61 47.31
CA GLY A 12 74.46 13.72 47.92
C GLY A 12 74.40 13.65 49.44
N LYS A 13 75.58 13.49 50.04
CA LYS A 13 75.87 13.38 51.47
C LYS A 13 75.97 14.77 52.11
N GLU A 14 75.21 15.04 53.17
CA GLU A 14 75.48 16.18 54.08
C GLU A 14 75.36 15.76 55.55
N ALA A 15 76.22 16.36 56.36
CA ALA A 15 76.72 15.90 57.66
C ALA A 15 75.78 16.24 58.84
N PRO A 16 76.00 15.66 60.05
CA PRO A 16 75.00 15.60 61.12
C PRO A 16 75.01 16.85 62.01
N SER A 17 73.84 17.38 62.32
CA SER A 17 73.64 18.38 63.38
C SER A 17 72.87 17.77 64.57
N ALA A 18 73.41 18.01 65.76
CA ALA A 18 72.97 17.50 67.05
C ALA A 18 71.66 18.17 67.55
N PRO A 19 71.01 17.62 68.59
CA PRO A 19 69.55 17.67 68.77
C PRO A 19 69.04 18.83 69.64
N GLY A 20 67.85 19.34 69.28
CA GLY A 20 67.06 20.32 70.05
C GLY A 20 66.36 21.29 69.08
N ALA A 21 65.05 21.54 69.09
CA ALA A 21 64.07 21.48 70.15
C ALA A 21 62.72 21.02 69.57
N ALA A 22 61.95 20.24 70.33
CA ALA A 22 60.56 19.96 70.00
C ALA A 22 59.81 21.29 69.85
N SER A 23 59.35 21.60 68.63
CA SER A 23 58.34 22.65 68.45
C SER A 23 57.11 22.22 69.24
N ASP A 24 56.62 23.12 70.07
CA ASP A 24 55.47 22.88 70.91
C ASP A 24 54.27 22.57 69.99
N PRO A 25 53.75 21.33 69.94
CA PRO A 25 52.72 20.94 68.96
C PRO A 25 51.47 21.81 69.08
N VAL A 26 51.25 22.39 70.26
CA VAL A 26 50.17 23.34 70.54
C VAL A 26 50.38 24.68 69.82
N LYS A 27 51.62 25.15 69.64
CA LYS A 27 51.92 26.37 68.88
C LYS A 27 51.72 26.18 67.38
N ASP A 28 52.13 25.02 66.85
CA ASP A 28 51.95 24.69 65.43
C ASP A 28 50.45 24.50 65.10
N MET A 29 49.69 23.84 65.99
CA MET A 29 48.22 23.76 65.86
C MET A 29 47.54 25.12 65.92
N ARG A 30 47.99 26.04 66.79
CA ARG A 30 47.44 27.42 66.85
C ARG A 30 47.78 28.22 65.60
N ALA A 31 48.98 28.06 65.04
CA ALA A 31 49.38 28.71 63.80
C ALA A 31 48.57 28.20 62.60
N GLN A 32 48.35 26.88 62.51
CA GLN A 32 47.50 26.26 61.49
C GLN A 32 46.04 26.70 61.62
N ALA A 33 45.47 26.71 62.84
CA ALA A 33 44.11 27.19 63.09
C ALA A 33 43.92 28.67 62.75
N ALA A 34 44.93 29.51 63.00
CA ALA A 34 44.90 30.92 62.63
C ALA A 34 45.00 31.14 61.11
N ALA A 35 45.80 30.34 60.41
CA ALA A 35 45.87 30.35 58.94
C ALA A 35 44.55 29.89 58.31
N GLU A 36 43.94 28.83 58.86
CA GLU A 36 42.66 28.31 58.41
C GLU A 36 41.51 29.30 58.64
N SER A 37 41.50 29.96 59.80
CA SER A 37 40.51 31.01 60.10
C SER A 37 40.62 32.19 59.12
N LYS A 38 41.84 32.56 58.71
CA LYS A 38 42.06 33.61 57.70
C LYS A 38 41.58 33.17 56.31
N ARG A 39 41.78 31.90 55.94
CA ARG A 39 41.28 31.33 54.68
C ARG A 39 39.75 31.32 54.62
N ILE A 40 39.10 30.83 55.68
CA ILE A 40 37.63 30.80 55.78
C ILE A 40 37.05 32.23 55.72
N ALA A 41 37.69 33.19 56.39
CA ALA A 41 37.29 34.59 56.31
C ALA A 41 37.42 35.18 54.90
N ALA A 42 38.45 34.80 54.14
CA ALA A 42 38.63 35.23 52.75
C ALA A 42 37.58 34.61 51.82
N ILE A 43 37.28 33.31 51.98
CA ILE A 43 36.22 32.60 51.23
C ILE A 43 34.86 33.25 51.47
N ARG A 44 34.51 33.52 52.74
CA ARG A 44 33.27 34.22 53.13
C ARG A 44 33.13 35.61 52.53
N LYS A 45 34.24 36.33 52.39
CA LYS A 45 34.26 37.65 51.78
C LYS A 45 34.00 37.59 50.27
N VAL A 46 34.45 36.53 49.62
CA VAL A 46 34.25 36.30 48.17
C VAL A 46 32.82 35.82 47.88
N THR A 47 32.24 34.98 48.75
CA THR A 47 30.89 34.44 48.55
C THR A 47 29.79 35.46 48.87
N ASP A 48 30.07 36.47 49.70
CA ASP A 48 29.20 37.63 49.98
C ASP A 48 27.74 37.23 50.31
N GLY A 49 27.56 36.05 50.93
CA GLY A 49 26.25 35.48 51.27
C GLY A 49 25.36 35.04 50.11
N LYS A 50 25.82 35.11 48.85
CA LYS A 50 25.00 34.83 47.65
C LYS A 50 24.99 33.36 47.22
N HIS A 51 26.00 32.59 47.60
CA HIS A 51 26.16 31.18 47.23
C HIS A 51 26.52 30.30 48.45
N PRO A 52 25.57 30.03 49.36
CA PRO A 52 25.83 29.28 50.60
C PRO A 52 26.33 27.86 50.34
N ASP A 53 25.87 27.22 49.26
CA ASP A 53 26.26 25.84 48.91
C ASP A 53 27.71 25.77 48.40
N ILE A 54 28.17 26.81 47.69
CA ILE A 54 29.56 26.89 47.19
C ILE A 54 30.50 27.25 48.35
N GLU A 55 30.05 28.10 49.28
CA GLU A 55 30.79 28.41 50.51
C GLU A 55 31.03 27.17 51.37
N ALA A 56 29.99 26.37 51.61
CA ALA A 56 30.10 25.14 52.40
C ALA A 56 31.10 24.15 51.78
N LYS A 57 31.01 23.94 50.46
CA LYS A 57 31.94 23.06 49.72
C LYS A 57 33.37 23.58 49.73
N ALA A 58 33.58 24.88 49.56
CA ALA A 58 34.91 25.47 49.58
C ALA A 58 35.60 25.35 50.95
N ILE A 59 34.83 25.40 52.04
CA ILE A 59 35.33 25.21 53.41
C ILE A 59 35.62 23.73 53.70
N GLU A 60 34.75 22.82 53.27
CA GLU A 60 34.89 21.38 53.51
C GLU A 60 36.06 20.77 52.72
N GLU A 61 36.18 21.11 51.44
CA GLU A 61 37.22 20.57 50.55
C GLU A 61 38.52 21.39 50.59
N GLY A 62 38.54 22.48 51.36
CA GLY A 62 39.72 23.31 51.57
C GLY A 62 40.22 24.04 50.32
N TRP A 63 39.31 24.55 49.50
CA TRP A 63 39.63 25.27 48.28
C TRP A 63 40.39 26.58 48.55
N ASP A 64 41.15 27.02 47.55
CA ASP A 64 41.76 28.34 47.57
C ASP A 64 40.74 29.42 47.12
N VAL A 65 41.09 30.68 47.41
CA VAL A 65 40.21 31.83 47.11
C VAL A 65 39.92 31.93 45.61
N LYS A 66 40.90 31.62 44.76
CA LYS A 66 40.77 31.69 43.30
C LYS A 66 39.82 30.64 42.74
N SER A 67 39.87 29.40 43.23
CA SER A 67 38.99 28.32 42.79
C SER A 67 37.54 28.60 43.20
N THR A 68 37.35 29.18 44.38
CA THR A 68 36.02 29.61 44.86
C THR A 68 35.44 30.73 43.97
N GLU A 69 36.24 31.74 43.60
CA GLU A 69 35.83 32.79 42.65
C GLU A 69 35.45 32.22 41.27
N LEU A 70 36.22 31.25 40.77
CA LEU A 70 35.99 30.63 39.46
C LEU A 70 34.67 29.84 39.43
N GLU A 71 34.35 29.16 40.52
CA GLU A 71 33.10 28.39 40.62
C GLU A 71 31.88 29.30 40.80
N ILE A 72 32.01 30.41 41.54
CA ILE A 72 30.99 31.46 41.59
C ILE A 72 30.77 32.06 40.19
N LEU A 73 31.85 32.32 39.44
CA LEU A 73 31.77 32.80 38.05
C LEU A 73 31.12 31.79 37.10
N ARG A 74 31.25 30.49 37.34
CA ARG A 74 30.56 29.45 36.56
C ARG A 74 29.08 29.39 36.91
N ALA A 75 28.75 29.45 38.20
CA ALA A 75 27.37 29.42 38.69
C ALA A 75 26.58 30.69 38.30
N SER A 76 27.25 31.83 38.15
CA SER A 76 26.64 33.10 37.77
C SER A 76 26.59 33.35 36.26
N ARG A 77 27.12 32.44 35.42
CA ARG A 77 26.92 32.53 33.97
C ARG A 77 25.43 32.36 33.66
N PRO A 78 24.79 33.30 32.93
CA PRO A 78 23.44 33.10 32.46
C PRO A 78 23.43 31.88 31.56
N SER A 79 22.65 30.86 31.95
CA SER A 79 22.40 29.70 31.10
C SER A 79 21.76 30.21 29.83
N ALA A 80 22.46 30.10 28.70
CA ALA A 80 21.89 30.48 27.41
C ALA A 80 20.59 29.70 27.21
N PRO A 81 19.48 30.33 26.80
CA PRO A 81 18.25 29.59 26.55
C PRO A 81 18.57 28.49 25.54
N SER A 82 18.24 27.27 25.90
CA SER A 82 18.28 26.13 24.99
C SER A 82 17.41 26.52 23.80
N VAL A 83 18.04 26.83 22.66
CA VAL A 83 17.31 27.00 21.40
C VAL A 83 16.81 25.62 21.05
N ILE A 84 15.59 25.30 21.50
CA ILE A 84 14.81 24.19 20.98
C ILE A 84 14.51 24.56 19.54
N ASN A 85 15.42 24.22 18.64
CA ASN A 85 15.10 24.19 17.23
C ASN A 85 13.99 23.14 17.10
N GLY A 86 12.75 23.56 16.92
CA GLY A 86 11.64 22.71 16.43
C GLY A 86 11.87 22.17 15.01
N ARG A 87 13.14 22.05 14.58
CA ARG A 87 13.58 21.52 13.28
C ARG A 87 13.50 19.99 13.21
N GLY A 88 13.17 19.32 14.31
CA GLY A 88 13.17 17.85 14.39
C GLY A 88 11.95 17.15 13.77
N ASP A 89 10.85 17.86 13.53
CA ASP A 89 9.57 17.18 13.25
C ASP A 89 9.29 16.98 11.75
N ALA A 90 9.89 17.78 10.86
CA ALA A 90 9.65 17.73 9.42
C ALA A 90 10.66 16.83 8.69
N THR A 91 10.74 15.55 9.06
CA THR A 91 11.52 14.57 8.28
C THR A 91 10.88 14.36 6.90
N PRO A 92 11.64 13.94 5.86
CA PRO A 92 11.08 13.68 4.53
C PRO A 92 9.87 12.75 4.54
N LYS A 93 9.87 11.73 5.43
CA LYS A 93 8.74 10.81 5.62
C LYS A 93 7.51 11.48 6.24
N VAL A 94 7.69 12.40 7.18
CA VAL A 94 6.58 13.16 7.77
C VAL A 94 5.99 14.13 6.74
N ILE A 95 6.82 14.75 5.90
CA ILE A 95 6.38 15.63 4.83
C ILE A 95 5.59 14.83 3.77
N GLU A 96 6.08 13.64 3.41
CA GLU A 96 5.39 12.75 2.49
C GLU A 96 4.05 12.24 3.05
N ALA A 97 4.03 11.80 4.32
CA ALA A 97 2.80 11.37 4.99
C ALA A 97 1.80 12.54 5.14
N ALA A 98 2.28 13.75 5.44
CA ALA A 98 1.44 14.94 5.53
C ALA A 98 0.83 15.30 4.18
N ALA A 99 1.62 15.21 3.10
CA ALA A 99 1.14 15.43 1.76
C ALA A 99 0.16 14.33 1.31
N CYS A 100 0.34 13.08 1.77
CA CYS A 100 -0.63 12.00 1.55
C CYS A 100 -1.96 12.24 2.29
N LEU A 101 -1.90 12.68 3.55
CA LEU A 101 -3.08 13.09 4.33
C LEU A 101 -3.81 14.26 3.65
N ALA A 102 -3.07 15.24 3.13
CA ALA A 102 -3.64 16.36 2.38
C ALA A 102 -4.23 15.93 1.02
N ALA A 103 -3.86 14.75 0.51
CA ALA A 103 -4.41 14.14 -0.69
C ALA A 103 -5.62 13.22 -0.39
N ASN A 104 -6.12 13.21 0.84
CA ASN A 104 -7.23 12.36 1.30
C ASN A 104 -6.99 10.84 1.17
N ILE A 105 -5.73 10.41 1.10
CA ILE A 105 -5.40 8.98 1.10
C ILE A 105 -5.78 8.38 2.46
N SER A 106 -6.34 7.17 2.45
CA SER A 106 -6.82 6.49 3.66
C SER A 106 -5.77 6.41 4.78
N GLU A 107 -6.17 6.81 6.00
CA GLU A 107 -5.27 6.83 7.17
C GLU A 107 -4.80 5.41 7.54
N GLU A 108 -5.65 4.40 7.37
CA GLU A 108 -5.30 2.99 7.60
C GLU A 108 -4.11 2.52 6.76
N GLN A 109 -4.06 2.92 5.48
CA GLN A 109 -2.95 2.61 4.60
C GLN A 109 -1.68 3.34 5.05
N LEU A 110 -1.79 4.61 5.46
CA LEU A 110 -0.65 5.42 5.87
C LEU A 110 -0.03 4.94 7.20
N VAL A 111 -0.85 4.47 8.16
CA VAL A 111 -0.35 3.83 9.38
C VAL A 111 0.47 2.58 9.05
N ARG A 112 -0.01 1.74 8.11
CA ARG A 112 0.69 0.51 7.72
C ARG A 112 2.06 0.76 7.09
N GLU A 113 2.21 1.85 6.35
CA GLU A 113 3.43 2.14 5.59
C GLU A 113 4.43 3.01 6.37
N TYR A 114 3.98 4.04 7.09
CA TYR A 114 4.87 5.00 7.79
C TYR A 114 4.90 4.82 9.31
N GLY A 115 3.95 4.07 9.88
CA GLY A 115 3.80 3.90 11.33
C GLY A 115 3.09 5.06 12.02
N GLU A 116 2.50 4.78 13.18
CA GLU A 116 1.67 5.73 13.95
C GLU A 116 2.42 7.01 14.34
N GLN A 117 3.68 6.90 14.77
CA GLN A 117 4.48 8.05 15.20
C GLN A 117 4.71 9.07 14.07
N THR A 118 4.94 8.58 12.85
CA THR A 118 5.14 9.43 11.67
C THR A 118 3.83 10.10 11.25
N LEU A 119 2.71 9.38 11.38
CA LEU A 119 1.39 9.91 11.05
C LEU A 119 0.95 10.99 12.04
N ASP A 120 1.20 10.79 13.34
CA ASP A 120 0.92 11.78 14.39
C ASP A 120 1.67 13.10 14.18
N ALA A 121 2.94 13.02 13.76
CA ALA A 121 3.71 14.19 13.36
C ALA A 121 3.15 14.83 12.07
N ALA A 122 2.67 14.01 11.13
CA ALA A 122 2.10 14.45 9.85
C ALA A 122 0.72 15.12 10.00
N HIS A 123 -0.10 14.73 10.99
CA HIS A 123 -1.41 15.33 11.26
C HIS A 123 -1.32 16.84 11.52
N ARG A 124 -0.20 17.32 12.07
CA ARG A 124 0.07 18.76 12.26
C ARG A 124 0.11 19.55 10.94
N PHE A 125 0.37 18.86 9.83
CA PHE A 125 0.51 19.41 8.49
C PHE A 125 -0.61 18.93 7.52
N ARG A 126 -1.73 18.42 8.04
CA ARG A 126 -2.83 17.83 7.24
C ARG A 126 -3.40 18.76 6.15
N ASN A 127 -3.40 20.07 6.37
CA ASN A 127 -3.96 21.06 5.45
C ASN A 127 -2.88 21.76 4.60
N ILE A 128 -1.79 21.07 4.28
CA ILE A 128 -0.68 21.66 3.55
C ILE A 128 -0.94 21.69 2.04
N GLY A 129 -0.76 22.87 1.42
CA GLY A 129 -0.77 23.04 -0.04
C GLY A 129 0.57 22.67 -0.70
N VAL A 130 0.67 22.66 -2.03
CA VAL A 130 1.87 22.29 -2.81
C VAL A 130 3.00 23.28 -2.49
N ALA A 131 2.70 24.57 -2.44
CA ALA A 131 3.64 25.59 -1.95
C ALA A 131 4.08 25.33 -0.50
N GLY A 132 3.21 24.76 0.35
CA GLY A 132 3.58 24.35 1.70
C GLY A 132 4.51 23.14 1.72
N VAL A 133 4.22 22.11 0.90
CA VAL A 133 5.07 20.91 0.75
C VAL A 133 6.44 21.30 0.21
N ILE A 134 6.50 22.15 -0.82
CA ILE A 134 7.74 22.70 -1.37
C ILE A 134 8.52 23.44 -0.28
N ARG A 135 7.85 24.28 0.52
CA ARG A 135 8.48 25.00 1.63
C ARG A 135 9.02 24.08 2.71
N LEU A 136 8.28 23.04 3.09
CA LEU A 136 8.77 22.07 4.07
C LEU A 136 9.93 21.23 3.52
N ALA A 137 9.85 20.79 2.27
CA ALA A 137 10.91 20.02 1.63
C ALA A 137 12.18 20.87 1.44
N ALA A 138 12.04 22.12 0.99
CA ALA A 138 13.14 23.07 0.91
C ALA A 138 13.74 23.39 2.29
N ALA A 139 12.90 23.56 3.32
CA ALA A 139 13.34 23.79 4.69
C ALA A 139 14.09 22.58 5.28
N ALA A 140 13.67 21.36 4.96
CA ALA A 140 14.36 20.12 5.33
C ALA A 140 15.74 20.00 4.67
N GLU A 141 15.91 20.55 3.47
CA GLU A 141 17.18 20.65 2.75
C GLU A 141 17.99 21.93 3.11
N GLY A 142 17.53 22.72 4.10
CA GLY A 142 18.23 23.88 4.63
C GLY A 142 17.93 25.21 3.93
N ARG A 143 17.01 25.24 2.97
CA ARG A 143 16.60 26.45 2.23
C ARG A 143 15.30 26.99 2.79
N TYR A 144 15.36 28.13 3.47
CA TYR A 144 14.18 28.76 4.07
C TYR A 144 13.50 29.70 3.07
N ILE A 145 12.20 29.48 2.86
CA ILE A 145 11.34 30.35 2.06
C ILE A 145 10.28 30.93 2.99
N PRO A 146 10.17 32.26 3.11
CA PRO A 146 9.20 32.89 3.98
C PRO A 146 7.75 32.43 3.70
N ALA A 147 6.97 32.21 4.75
CA ALA A 147 5.56 31.85 4.59
C ALA A 147 4.71 32.98 3.98
N VAL A 148 5.11 34.23 4.24
CA VAL A 148 4.46 35.47 3.83
C VAL A 148 5.45 36.29 2.99
N GLY A 149 5.02 36.77 1.82
CA GLY A 149 5.84 37.63 0.95
C GLY A 149 6.81 36.90 0.01
N ALA A 150 6.80 35.56 -0.01
CA ALA A 150 7.52 34.80 -1.04
C ALA A 150 6.86 35.00 -2.41
N SER A 151 7.66 35.29 -3.43
CA SER A 151 7.15 35.40 -4.80
C SER A 151 6.86 34.00 -5.38
N PRO A 152 5.91 33.86 -6.31
CA PRO A 152 5.70 32.60 -7.03
C PRO A 152 6.97 32.07 -7.71
N SER A 153 7.85 32.97 -8.16
CA SER A 153 9.17 32.64 -8.71
C SER A 153 10.11 31.98 -7.69
N ASP A 154 10.12 32.45 -6.43
CA ASP A 154 10.98 31.86 -5.38
C ASP A 154 10.56 30.42 -5.05
N ILE A 155 9.24 30.16 -5.08
CA ILE A 155 8.66 28.83 -4.87
C ILE A 155 9.02 27.91 -6.05
N LEU A 156 8.94 28.42 -7.28
CA LEU A 156 9.28 27.65 -8.48
C LEU A 156 10.78 27.30 -8.54
N GLU A 157 11.66 28.26 -8.20
CA GLU A 157 13.10 28.05 -8.13
C GLU A 157 13.45 27.02 -7.05
N ALA A 158 12.79 27.11 -5.89
CA ALA A 158 12.94 26.12 -4.84
C ALA A 158 12.42 24.74 -5.25
N ALA A 159 11.28 24.66 -5.93
CA ALA A 159 10.75 23.40 -6.44
C ALA A 159 11.71 22.72 -7.42
N ALA A 160 12.35 23.49 -8.30
CA ALA A 160 13.36 22.99 -9.23
C ALA A 160 14.66 22.57 -8.52
N SER A 161 15.00 23.23 -7.39
CA SER A 161 16.24 22.99 -6.65
C SER A 161 16.13 21.91 -5.56
N THR A 162 14.91 21.51 -5.17
CA THR A 162 14.68 20.57 -4.06
C THR A 162 14.80 19.14 -4.56
N MET A 163 15.78 18.40 -4.09
CA MET A 163 16.11 17.07 -4.62
C MET A 163 15.12 15.99 -4.18
N SER A 164 14.53 16.13 -2.99
CA SER A 164 13.54 15.19 -2.44
C SER A 164 12.13 15.34 -3.01
N LEU A 165 11.79 16.51 -3.54
CA LEU A 165 10.43 16.85 -3.99
C LEU A 165 9.93 15.96 -5.14
N PRO A 166 10.72 15.65 -6.19
CA PRO A 166 10.27 14.76 -7.27
C PRO A 166 9.88 13.36 -6.77
N GLY A 167 10.60 12.82 -5.79
CA GLY A 167 10.33 11.51 -5.19
C GLY A 167 9.04 11.51 -4.37
N ILE A 168 8.86 12.52 -3.51
CA ILE A 168 7.64 12.69 -2.69
C ILE A 168 6.39 12.80 -3.59
N MET A 169 6.45 13.67 -4.61
CA MET A 169 5.32 13.88 -5.53
C MET A 169 5.01 12.62 -6.36
N SER A 170 6.03 11.85 -6.74
CA SER A 170 5.85 10.58 -7.46
C SER A 170 5.15 9.53 -6.60
N ASN A 171 5.52 9.42 -5.32
CA ASN A 171 4.89 8.47 -4.39
C ASN A 171 3.42 8.82 -4.13
N ILE A 172 3.10 10.10 -3.92
CA ILE A 172 1.72 10.57 -3.74
C ILE A 172 0.89 10.29 -5.00
N ALA A 173 1.43 10.59 -6.19
CA ALA A 173 0.74 10.32 -7.45
C ALA A 173 0.45 8.83 -7.65
N ASN A 174 1.40 7.95 -7.32
CA ASN A 174 1.20 6.50 -7.39
C ASN A 174 0.12 6.02 -6.41
N LYS A 175 0.06 6.56 -5.19
CA LYS A 175 -0.97 6.20 -4.21
C LYS A 175 -2.36 6.66 -4.61
N SER A 176 -2.48 7.92 -5.01
CA SER A 176 -3.73 8.49 -5.54
C SER A 176 -4.23 7.72 -6.77
N LEU A 177 -3.32 7.29 -7.65
CA LEU A 177 -3.64 6.41 -8.77
C LEU A 177 -4.18 5.05 -8.32
N ILE A 178 -3.52 4.39 -7.37
CA ILE A 178 -3.95 3.07 -6.87
C ILE A 178 -5.31 3.19 -6.18
N GLU A 179 -5.55 4.27 -5.44
CA GLU A 179 -6.83 4.56 -4.81
C GLU A 179 -7.95 4.72 -5.84
N GLY A 180 -7.73 5.54 -6.88
CA GLY A 180 -8.70 5.69 -7.99
C GLY A 180 -8.94 4.37 -8.74
N PHE A 181 -7.91 3.54 -8.88
CA PHE A 181 -8.04 2.21 -9.48
C PHE A 181 -8.86 1.23 -8.63
N ASN A 182 -8.71 1.29 -7.30
CA ASN A 182 -9.44 0.43 -6.37
C ASN A 182 -10.86 0.95 -6.07
N HIS A 183 -11.13 2.22 -6.33
CA HIS A 183 -12.45 2.83 -6.15
C HIS A 183 -13.51 2.21 -7.08
N VAL A 184 -13.09 1.76 -8.26
CA VAL A 184 -13.97 1.18 -9.27
C VAL A 184 -14.30 -0.28 -8.91
N GLU A 185 -15.51 -0.72 -9.27
CA GLU A 185 -15.96 -2.10 -9.11
C GLU A 185 -14.96 -3.10 -9.74
N ASN A 186 -14.65 -4.18 -9.01
CA ASN A 186 -13.64 -5.17 -9.38
C ASN A 186 -14.21 -6.61 -9.43
N ALA A 187 -15.51 -6.79 -9.67
CA ALA A 187 -16.17 -8.10 -9.64
C ALA A 187 -15.53 -9.14 -10.60
N TRP A 188 -15.02 -8.69 -11.74
CA TRP A 188 -14.30 -9.53 -12.71
C TRP A 188 -13.12 -10.30 -12.09
N ARG A 189 -12.45 -9.75 -11.06
CA ARG A 189 -11.31 -10.41 -10.39
C ARG A 189 -11.70 -11.71 -9.68
N ARG A 190 -12.94 -11.83 -9.23
CA ARG A 190 -13.45 -13.04 -8.57
C ARG A 190 -13.79 -14.15 -9.56
N ILE A 191 -14.11 -13.78 -10.79
CA ILE A 191 -14.66 -14.67 -11.83
C ILE A 191 -13.59 -15.11 -12.81
N ALA A 192 -12.63 -14.23 -13.10
CA ALA A 192 -11.56 -14.49 -14.03
C ALA A 192 -10.36 -15.14 -13.34
N LYS A 193 -9.68 -16.03 -14.06
CA LYS A 193 -8.33 -16.42 -13.68
C LYS A 193 -7.36 -15.32 -14.08
N ILE A 194 -6.52 -14.90 -13.15
CA ILE A 194 -5.46 -13.93 -13.41
C ILE A 194 -4.21 -14.68 -13.88
N GLY A 195 -3.74 -14.34 -15.07
CA GLY A 195 -2.53 -14.87 -15.67
C GLY A 195 -1.47 -13.79 -15.89
N SER A 196 -0.23 -14.21 -16.10
CA SER A 196 0.87 -13.34 -16.51
C SER A 196 1.39 -13.73 -17.89
N VAL A 197 1.69 -12.74 -18.73
CA VAL A 197 2.38 -12.91 -20.01
C VAL A 197 3.68 -12.11 -20.02
N ARG A 198 4.73 -12.61 -20.68
CA ARG A 198 6.05 -11.95 -20.73
C ARG A 198 6.18 -10.99 -21.89
N ASP A 199 5.43 -11.21 -22.96
CA ASP A 199 5.47 -10.41 -24.18
C ASP A 199 4.05 -10.18 -24.74
N PHE A 200 3.95 -9.31 -25.75
CA PHE A 200 2.70 -8.96 -26.43
C PHE A 200 2.30 -9.96 -27.53
N LYS A 201 2.98 -11.11 -27.63
CA LYS A 201 2.61 -12.12 -28.63
C LYS A 201 1.39 -12.88 -28.14
N THR A 202 0.63 -13.43 -29.09
CA THR A 202 -0.45 -14.36 -28.78
C THR A 202 0.13 -15.58 -28.08
N VAL A 203 -0.24 -15.77 -26.83
CA VAL A 203 0.13 -16.94 -26.03
C VAL A 203 -0.95 -18.00 -26.22
N THR A 204 -0.53 -19.18 -26.65
CA THR A 204 -1.40 -20.35 -26.73
C THR A 204 -1.20 -21.20 -25.48
N ARG A 205 -2.25 -21.40 -24.69
CA ARG A 205 -2.29 -22.34 -23.58
C ARG A 205 -2.88 -23.64 -24.08
N TYR A 206 -2.14 -24.73 -23.90
CA TYR A 206 -2.61 -26.08 -24.21
C TYR A 206 -3.14 -26.71 -22.94
N ARG A 207 -4.32 -27.30 -23.03
CA ARG A 207 -4.82 -28.24 -22.05
C ARG A 207 -4.64 -29.64 -22.60
N PHE A 208 -3.87 -30.42 -21.86
CA PHE A 208 -3.75 -31.85 -22.12
C PHE A 208 -5.07 -32.54 -21.73
N THR A 209 -5.72 -33.15 -22.71
CA THR A 209 -6.96 -33.89 -22.50
C THR A 209 -6.71 -35.34 -22.86
N ALA A 210 -6.50 -36.17 -21.85
CA ALA A 210 -6.33 -37.61 -22.06
C ALA A 210 -7.43 -38.39 -21.34
N ASP A 211 -8.05 -39.31 -22.08
CA ASP A 211 -8.92 -40.34 -21.54
C ASP A 211 -8.03 -41.53 -21.15
N MET A 212 -7.45 -41.45 -19.94
CA MET A 212 -6.59 -42.49 -19.35
C MET A 212 -7.38 -43.42 -18.42
N GLY A 213 -8.68 -43.59 -18.67
CA GLY A 213 -9.51 -44.52 -17.91
C GLY A 213 -8.98 -45.96 -18.05
N PHE A 214 -8.97 -46.71 -16.93
CA PHE A 214 -8.58 -48.12 -16.96
C PHE A 214 -9.75 -48.96 -17.47
N GLU A 215 -9.52 -49.74 -18.52
CA GLU A 215 -10.46 -50.77 -18.97
C GLU A 215 -10.12 -52.12 -18.32
N PRO A 216 -11.11 -52.96 -17.97
CA PRO A 216 -10.85 -54.29 -17.45
C PRO A 216 -10.13 -55.13 -18.53
N ILE A 217 -8.99 -55.70 -18.14
CA ILE A 217 -8.18 -56.55 -19.01
C ILE A 217 -8.61 -58.00 -18.76
N ALA A 218 -8.96 -58.72 -19.84
CA ALA A 218 -9.22 -60.15 -19.74
C ALA A 218 -7.94 -60.90 -19.36
N TYR A 219 -8.04 -62.08 -18.73
CA TYR A 219 -6.87 -62.90 -18.38
C TYR A 219 -6.06 -63.23 -19.65
N GLY A 220 -4.85 -62.66 -19.76
CA GLY A 220 -3.97 -62.77 -20.94
C GLY A 220 -4.17 -61.69 -22.03
N GLY A 221 -4.99 -60.66 -21.79
CA GLY A 221 -5.20 -59.55 -22.72
C GLY A 221 -4.10 -58.47 -22.67
N GLU A 222 -3.98 -57.71 -23.75
CA GLU A 222 -3.03 -56.59 -23.86
C GLU A 222 -3.63 -55.26 -23.38
N PHE A 223 -2.77 -54.35 -22.90
CA PHE A 223 -3.16 -52.99 -22.52
C PHE A 223 -3.52 -52.16 -23.76
N LYS A 224 -4.67 -51.50 -23.75
CA LYS A 224 -5.02 -50.55 -24.82
C LYS A 224 -4.30 -49.21 -24.60
N HIS A 225 -3.84 -48.61 -25.70
CA HIS A 225 -3.29 -47.26 -25.67
C HIS A 225 -4.40 -46.22 -25.41
N GLY A 226 -4.17 -45.32 -24.47
CA GLY A 226 -5.06 -44.17 -24.22
C GLY A 226 -5.01 -43.18 -25.38
N GLY A 227 -6.18 -42.63 -25.72
CA GLY A 227 -6.27 -41.53 -26.69
C GLY A 227 -5.85 -40.21 -26.03
N VAL A 228 -4.92 -39.50 -26.66
CA VAL A 228 -4.46 -38.17 -26.24
C VAL A 228 -5.00 -37.13 -27.21
N GLY A 229 -5.63 -36.09 -26.69
CA GLY A 229 -6.01 -34.89 -27.43
C GLY A 229 -5.51 -33.62 -26.75
N GLU A 230 -5.44 -32.53 -27.51
CA GLU A 230 -5.07 -31.20 -27.01
C GLU A 230 -6.16 -30.19 -27.34
N GLU A 231 -6.67 -29.48 -26.33
CA GLU A 231 -7.49 -28.28 -26.50
C GLU A 231 -6.56 -27.06 -26.35
N SER A 232 -6.56 -26.13 -27.30
CA SER A 232 -5.72 -24.92 -27.24
C SER A 232 -6.56 -23.65 -27.12
N TYR A 233 -6.11 -22.73 -26.27
CA TYR A 233 -6.74 -21.43 -26.03
C TYR A 233 -5.71 -20.33 -26.25
N THR A 234 -6.09 -19.25 -26.90
CA THR A 234 -5.18 -18.13 -27.19
C THR A 234 -5.52 -16.92 -26.34
N ASN A 235 -4.51 -16.19 -25.86
CA ASN A 235 -4.71 -14.91 -25.18
C ASN A 235 -3.58 -13.96 -25.58
N LYS A 236 -3.85 -12.65 -25.57
CA LYS A 236 -2.89 -11.62 -25.98
C LYS A 236 -3.11 -10.37 -25.13
N ALA A 237 -2.06 -9.84 -24.54
CA ALA A 237 -2.10 -8.53 -23.88
C ALA A 237 -1.98 -7.40 -24.91
N GLU A 238 -2.71 -6.32 -24.68
CA GLU A 238 -2.63 -5.08 -25.46
C GLU A 238 -2.43 -3.89 -24.50
N THR A 239 -1.79 -2.85 -25.00
CA THR A 239 -1.51 -1.63 -24.23
C THR A 239 -2.71 -0.69 -24.32
N TYR A 240 -3.30 -0.39 -23.17
CA TYR A 240 -4.32 0.65 -23.04
C TYR A 240 -3.73 1.83 -22.29
N GLY A 241 -3.82 3.02 -22.87
CA GLY A 241 -3.27 4.21 -22.23
C GLY A 241 -3.94 5.49 -22.68
N ARG A 242 -3.83 6.52 -21.85
CA ARG A 242 -4.33 7.86 -22.13
C ARG A 242 -3.36 8.90 -21.61
N MET A 243 -3.24 10.01 -22.34
CA MET A 243 -2.46 11.17 -21.94
C MET A 243 -3.39 12.24 -21.38
N PHE A 244 -2.93 12.93 -20.34
CA PHE A 244 -3.59 14.08 -19.75
C PHE A 244 -2.55 15.17 -19.51
N GLY A 245 -2.86 16.41 -19.91
CA GLY A 245 -1.97 17.56 -19.72
C GLY A 245 -2.56 18.52 -18.71
N VAL A 246 -1.72 19.02 -17.80
CA VAL A 246 -2.01 20.16 -16.93
C VAL A 246 -1.33 21.37 -17.56
N TYR A 247 -2.10 22.40 -17.88
CA TYR A 247 -1.58 23.59 -18.56
C TYR A 247 -0.95 24.56 -17.56
N ARG A 248 -0.10 25.47 -18.07
CA ARG A 248 0.59 26.49 -17.26
C ARG A 248 -0.39 27.38 -16.49
N GLU A 249 -1.54 27.68 -17.08
CA GLU A 249 -2.58 28.51 -16.47
C GLU A 249 -3.12 27.87 -15.18
N ASP A 250 -3.39 26.55 -15.20
CA ASP A 250 -3.86 25.78 -14.05
C ASP A 250 -2.79 25.73 -12.93
N ILE A 251 -1.51 25.65 -13.33
CA ILE A 251 -0.37 25.69 -12.40
C ILE A 251 -0.24 27.08 -11.74
N ILE A 252 -0.42 28.16 -12.50
CA ILE A 252 -0.28 29.54 -11.99
C ILE A 252 -1.46 29.91 -11.08
N ASN A 253 -2.67 29.42 -11.38
CA ASN A 253 -3.87 29.70 -10.59
C ASN A 253 -3.93 28.91 -9.27
N ASP A 254 -2.93 28.08 -8.98
CA ASP A 254 -2.85 27.23 -7.77
C ASP A 254 -4.08 26.32 -7.62
N ASP A 255 -4.61 25.82 -8.75
CA ASP A 255 -5.69 24.82 -8.78
C ASP A 255 -5.11 23.45 -8.43
N LEU A 256 -4.80 23.31 -7.14
CA LEU A 256 -4.13 22.19 -6.51
C LEU A 256 -4.96 20.90 -6.58
N GLU A 257 -6.28 21.04 -6.71
CA GLU A 257 -7.20 19.94 -6.96
C GLU A 257 -6.92 19.28 -8.32
N ALA A 258 -6.57 20.04 -9.37
CA ALA A 258 -6.33 19.47 -10.69
C ALA A 258 -5.09 18.55 -10.75
N LEU A 259 -4.03 18.89 -10.00
CA LEU A 259 -2.80 18.09 -9.91
C LEU A 259 -2.98 16.83 -9.05
N LYS A 260 -3.91 16.85 -8.09
CA LYS A 260 -4.29 15.70 -7.26
C LYS A 260 -5.29 14.77 -7.95
N ASP A 261 -6.24 15.35 -8.67
CA ASP A 261 -7.30 14.63 -9.40
C ASP A 261 -6.75 13.88 -10.61
N ALA A 262 -5.71 14.41 -11.28
CA ALA A 262 -5.22 13.81 -12.51
C ALA A 262 -4.73 12.36 -12.31
N PRO A 263 -3.85 12.02 -11.34
CA PRO A 263 -3.48 10.62 -11.08
C PRO A 263 -4.67 9.74 -10.66
N PHE A 264 -5.57 10.27 -9.83
CA PHE A 264 -6.77 9.56 -9.38
C PHE A 264 -7.66 9.16 -10.57
N ARG A 265 -8.02 10.13 -11.42
CA ARG A 265 -8.85 9.92 -12.61
C ARG A 265 -8.19 9.01 -13.64
N ILE A 266 -6.86 9.02 -13.74
CA ILE A 266 -6.12 8.07 -14.58
C ILE A 266 -6.26 6.64 -14.02
N GLY A 267 -6.12 6.47 -12.70
CA GLY A 267 -6.34 5.19 -12.02
C GLY A 267 -7.75 4.65 -12.23
N GLU A 268 -8.76 5.51 -12.02
CA GLU A 268 -10.17 5.20 -12.26
C GLU A 268 -10.41 4.82 -13.73
N GLY A 269 -9.90 5.61 -14.68
CA GLY A 269 -10.00 5.34 -16.10
C GLY A 269 -9.38 4.01 -16.52
N ALA A 270 -8.26 3.62 -15.89
CA ALA A 270 -7.64 2.32 -16.14
C ALA A 270 -8.53 1.16 -15.67
N ALA A 271 -9.09 1.24 -14.45
CA ALA A 271 -10.00 0.21 -13.94
C ALA A 271 -11.30 0.12 -14.78
N LEU A 272 -11.89 1.27 -15.14
CA LEU A 272 -13.05 1.34 -16.04
C LEU A 272 -12.77 0.70 -17.39
N THR A 273 -11.55 0.85 -17.92
CA THR A 273 -11.16 0.25 -19.20
C THR A 273 -11.09 -1.28 -19.11
N ILE A 274 -10.57 -1.83 -18.00
CA ILE A 274 -10.61 -3.29 -17.76
C ILE A 274 -12.05 -3.78 -17.74
N ASN A 275 -12.92 -3.13 -16.96
CA ASN A 275 -14.33 -3.51 -16.87
C ASN A 275 -15.02 -3.45 -18.24
N LYS A 276 -14.81 -2.37 -19.00
CA LYS A 276 -15.36 -2.21 -20.35
C LYS A 276 -14.95 -3.36 -21.27
N VAL A 277 -13.66 -3.68 -21.33
CA VAL A 277 -13.16 -4.77 -22.19
C VAL A 277 -13.66 -6.14 -21.71
N PHE A 278 -13.65 -6.38 -20.40
CA PHE A 278 -14.09 -7.64 -19.81
C PHE A 278 -15.58 -7.90 -20.04
N TRP A 279 -16.44 -6.96 -19.65
CA TRP A 279 -17.89 -7.12 -19.75
C TRP A 279 -18.39 -7.06 -21.19
N ALA A 280 -17.76 -6.25 -22.05
CA ALA A 280 -18.07 -6.28 -23.49
C ALA A 280 -17.78 -7.66 -24.09
N LEU A 281 -16.67 -8.31 -23.73
CA LEU A 281 -16.37 -9.67 -24.19
C LEU A 281 -17.39 -10.67 -23.62
N TRP A 282 -17.62 -10.64 -22.30
CA TRP A 282 -18.51 -11.59 -21.62
C TRP A 282 -19.96 -11.55 -22.12
N LEU A 283 -20.50 -10.35 -22.35
CA LEU A 283 -21.89 -10.15 -22.76
C LEU A 283 -22.10 -10.35 -24.26
N SER A 284 -21.14 -9.94 -25.10
CA SER A 284 -21.22 -10.15 -26.55
C SER A 284 -21.20 -11.63 -26.96
N ASN A 285 -20.74 -12.52 -26.06
CA ASN A 285 -20.75 -13.97 -26.24
C ASN A 285 -20.11 -14.40 -27.58
N PRO A 286 -18.85 -14.01 -27.84
CA PRO A 286 -18.18 -14.33 -29.09
C PRO A 286 -18.10 -15.85 -29.30
N ASN A 287 -18.09 -16.28 -30.56
CA ASN A 287 -18.00 -17.70 -30.95
C ASN A 287 -19.05 -18.62 -30.29
N SER A 288 -20.17 -18.07 -29.80
CA SER A 288 -21.21 -18.82 -29.09
C SER A 288 -20.67 -19.58 -27.87
N PHE A 289 -19.81 -18.93 -27.07
CA PHE A 289 -19.29 -19.49 -25.83
C PHE A 289 -20.41 -20.06 -24.96
N PHE A 290 -21.43 -19.26 -24.68
CA PHE A 290 -22.72 -19.70 -24.16
C PHE A 290 -23.62 -20.16 -25.30
N SER A 291 -23.83 -21.47 -25.40
CA SER A 291 -24.71 -22.08 -26.39
C SER A 291 -25.36 -23.36 -25.87
N THR A 292 -26.46 -23.74 -26.52
CA THR A 292 -27.12 -25.02 -26.26
C THR A 292 -26.24 -26.20 -26.68
N ALA A 293 -25.39 -26.02 -27.71
CA ALA A 293 -24.42 -27.02 -28.17
C ALA A 293 -23.34 -27.32 -27.12
N HIS A 294 -22.83 -26.27 -26.47
CA HIS A 294 -21.90 -26.37 -25.34
C HIS A 294 -22.58 -26.79 -24.01
N LYS A 295 -23.92 -26.97 -24.02
CA LYS A 295 -24.74 -27.33 -22.86
C LYS A 295 -24.57 -26.38 -21.68
N ASN A 296 -24.14 -25.15 -21.95
CA ASN A 296 -23.87 -24.10 -20.96
C ASN A 296 -24.80 -22.88 -21.13
N LEU A 297 -25.90 -23.05 -21.87
CA LEU A 297 -26.98 -22.08 -21.97
C LEU A 297 -28.33 -22.77 -21.74
N LYS A 298 -29.17 -22.16 -20.90
CA LYS A 298 -30.58 -22.51 -20.77
C LYS A 298 -31.44 -21.27 -20.98
N THR A 299 -32.53 -21.47 -21.71
CA THR A 299 -33.57 -20.47 -22.02
C THR A 299 -34.93 -21.03 -21.58
N GLY A 300 -35.93 -20.16 -21.40
CA GLY A 300 -37.27 -20.57 -20.97
C GLY A 300 -37.66 -19.97 -19.62
N ALA A 301 -38.97 -19.98 -19.33
CA ALA A 301 -39.52 -19.44 -18.09
C ALA A 301 -38.94 -20.10 -16.81
N ASP A 302 -38.57 -21.38 -16.89
CA ASP A 302 -37.96 -22.14 -15.79
C ASP A 302 -36.54 -21.67 -15.42
N THR A 303 -35.99 -20.71 -16.18
CA THR A 303 -34.65 -20.15 -15.96
C THR A 303 -34.64 -18.91 -15.08
N ALA A 304 -35.80 -18.43 -14.62
CA ALA A 304 -35.91 -17.35 -13.66
C ALA A 304 -35.16 -17.70 -12.35
N LEU A 305 -34.51 -16.69 -11.75
CA LEU A 305 -33.75 -16.88 -10.51
C LEU A 305 -34.71 -17.24 -9.37
N SER A 306 -34.67 -18.51 -8.99
CA SER A 306 -35.56 -19.14 -8.01
C SER A 306 -34.91 -20.43 -7.51
N VAL A 307 -35.48 -21.05 -6.48
CA VAL A 307 -35.00 -22.34 -5.95
C VAL A 307 -35.03 -23.44 -7.01
N ASP A 308 -36.07 -23.45 -7.85
CA ASP A 308 -36.22 -24.42 -8.94
C ASP A 308 -35.22 -24.13 -10.07
N GLY A 309 -35.06 -22.87 -10.44
CA GLY A 309 -34.07 -22.43 -11.44
C GLY A 309 -32.62 -22.74 -11.02
N LEU A 310 -32.27 -22.53 -9.75
CA LEU A 310 -30.96 -22.92 -9.18
C LEU A 310 -30.75 -24.43 -9.18
N THR A 311 -31.80 -25.20 -8.88
CA THR A 311 -31.75 -26.66 -8.96
C THR A 311 -31.50 -27.14 -10.39
N LEU A 312 -32.22 -26.57 -11.36
CA LEU A 312 -32.05 -26.87 -12.78
C LEU A 312 -30.64 -26.49 -13.28
N ALA A 313 -30.14 -25.32 -12.89
CA ALA A 313 -28.80 -24.86 -13.26
C ALA A 313 -27.72 -25.79 -12.70
N ARG A 314 -27.80 -26.16 -11.41
CA ARG A 314 -26.87 -27.10 -10.79
C ARG A 314 -26.89 -28.48 -11.46
N GLN A 315 -28.08 -28.99 -11.80
CA GLN A 315 -28.20 -30.26 -12.53
C GLN A 315 -27.58 -30.16 -13.93
N THR A 316 -27.79 -29.05 -14.62
CA THR A 316 -27.20 -28.79 -15.94
C THR A 316 -25.69 -28.72 -15.86
N PHE A 317 -25.15 -28.01 -14.87
CA PHE A 317 -23.71 -27.93 -14.61
C PHE A 317 -23.11 -29.31 -14.29
N SER A 318 -23.80 -30.11 -13.47
CA SER A 318 -23.34 -31.46 -13.11
C SER A 318 -23.35 -32.45 -14.29
N LYS A 319 -24.12 -32.16 -15.35
CA LYS A 319 -24.18 -32.95 -16.58
C LYS A 319 -23.06 -32.60 -17.57
N GLN A 320 -22.25 -31.58 -17.28
CA GLN A 320 -21.05 -31.28 -18.07
C GLN A 320 -20.09 -32.47 -18.05
N ARG A 321 -19.49 -32.76 -19.21
CA ARG A 321 -18.62 -33.92 -19.42
C ARG A 321 -17.20 -33.47 -19.70
N ARG A 322 -16.23 -34.28 -19.29
CA ARG A 322 -14.83 -34.11 -19.66
C ARG A 322 -14.66 -34.29 -21.18
N PRO A 323 -13.63 -33.70 -21.81
CA PRO A 323 -13.18 -34.11 -23.15
C PRO A 323 -13.09 -35.64 -23.25
N GLY A 324 -13.68 -36.24 -24.29
CA GLY A 324 -13.87 -37.70 -24.42
C GLY A 324 -15.26 -38.21 -24.05
N GLY A 325 -16.09 -37.39 -23.38
CA GLY A 325 -17.55 -37.57 -23.27
C GLY A 325 -18.06 -38.65 -22.31
N LYS A 326 -17.20 -39.56 -21.84
CA LYS A 326 -17.59 -40.67 -20.96
C LYS A 326 -17.74 -40.22 -19.50
N ASP A 327 -16.77 -39.48 -18.98
CA ASP A 327 -16.74 -39.10 -17.57
C ASP A 327 -17.41 -37.75 -17.27
N PRO A 328 -18.09 -37.62 -16.11
CA PRO A 328 -18.55 -36.33 -15.62
C PRO A 328 -17.37 -35.40 -15.35
N LEU A 329 -17.58 -34.09 -15.49
CA LEU A 329 -16.53 -33.10 -15.22
C LEU A 329 -16.03 -33.15 -13.77
N GLY A 330 -16.91 -33.51 -12.83
CA GLY A 330 -16.59 -33.64 -11.40
C GLY A 330 -16.44 -32.31 -10.65
N VAL A 331 -16.60 -31.19 -11.35
CA VAL A 331 -16.50 -29.84 -10.77
C VAL A 331 -17.88 -29.32 -10.41
N ARG A 332 -17.98 -28.73 -9.21
CA ARG A 332 -19.20 -28.09 -8.73
C ARG A 332 -19.11 -26.57 -8.92
N PRO A 333 -20.23 -25.90 -9.22
CA PRO A 333 -20.27 -24.46 -9.24
C PRO A 333 -20.10 -23.88 -7.82
N LYS A 334 -19.48 -22.71 -7.74
CA LYS A 334 -19.16 -22.01 -6.48
C LYS A 334 -19.63 -20.55 -6.49
N LEU A 335 -19.57 -19.89 -7.65
CA LEU A 335 -19.94 -18.48 -7.76
C LEU A 335 -21.29 -18.36 -8.48
N LEU A 336 -22.15 -17.49 -7.96
CA LEU A 336 -23.39 -17.05 -8.60
C LEU A 336 -23.18 -15.60 -9.03
N LEU A 337 -23.00 -15.39 -10.33
CA LEU A 337 -22.87 -14.05 -10.91
C LEU A 337 -24.26 -13.54 -11.32
N VAL A 338 -24.63 -12.39 -10.79
CA VAL A 338 -25.95 -11.78 -11.01
C VAL A 338 -25.82 -10.29 -11.38
N PRO A 339 -26.78 -9.75 -12.14
CA PRO A 339 -26.94 -8.32 -12.28
C PRO A 339 -27.35 -7.66 -10.95
N ALA A 340 -27.11 -6.36 -10.82
CA ALA A 340 -27.53 -5.55 -9.68
C ALA A 340 -29.04 -5.69 -9.38
N SER A 341 -29.87 -5.76 -10.43
CA SER A 341 -31.32 -5.96 -10.30
C SER A 341 -31.73 -7.25 -9.59
N LEU A 342 -30.86 -8.28 -9.60
CA LEU A 342 -31.13 -9.58 -8.98
C LEU A 342 -30.31 -9.84 -7.70
N GLU A 343 -29.43 -8.92 -7.31
CA GLU A 343 -28.53 -9.07 -6.16
C GLU A 343 -29.30 -9.35 -4.86
N ILE A 344 -30.29 -8.51 -4.54
CA ILE A 344 -31.10 -8.64 -3.32
C ILE A 344 -31.83 -9.99 -3.28
N LEU A 345 -32.31 -10.45 -4.43
CA LEU A 345 -32.99 -11.74 -4.56
C LEU A 345 -32.00 -12.89 -4.37
N ALA A 346 -30.81 -12.81 -4.98
CA ALA A 346 -29.74 -13.80 -4.83
C ALA A 346 -29.28 -13.93 -3.37
N ASP A 347 -29.08 -12.80 -2.68
CA ASP A 347 -28.68 -12.78 -1.27
C ASP A 347 -29.76 -13.37 -0.36
N LEU A 348 -31.03 -13.03 -0.62
CA LEU A 348 -32.14 -13.64 0.09
C LEU A 348 -32.14 -15.17 -0.10
N LEU A 349 -31.94 -15.66 -1.33
CA LEU A 349 -31.88 -17.09 -1.63
C LEU A 349 -30.66 -17.80 -1.03
N MET A 350 -29.53 -17.12 -0.82
CA MET A 350 -28.35 -17.74 -0.21
C MET A 350 -28.39 -17.72 1.32
N ASN A 351 -28.98 -16.68 1.93
CA ASN A 351 -29.03 -16.48 3.37
C ASN A 351 -30.27 -17.09 4.04
N ALA A 352 -31.40 -17.18 3.33
CA ALA A 352 -32.62 -17.73 3.89
C ALA A 352 -32.45 -19.22 4.22
N THR A 353 -32.73 -19.58 5.48
CA THR A 353 -32.79 -20.97 5.94
C THR A 353 -34.14 -21.60 5.69
N THR A 354 -35.20 -20.78 5.68
CA THR A 354 -36.58 -21.19 5.41
C THR A 354 -37.18 -20.46 4.22
N LEU A 355 -37.96 -21.15 3.40
CA LEU A 355 -38.65 -20.58 2.25
C LEU A 355 -40.14 -20.47 2.54
N ASN A 356 -40.65 -19.25 2.72
CA ASN A 356 -42.08 -19.00 2.83
C ASN A 356 -42.66 -18.67 1.45
N GLU A 357 -42.62 -19.64 0.54
CA GLU A 357 -43.28 -19.50 -0.77
C GLU A 357 -44.73 -20.00 -0.65
N ALA A 358 -45.71 -19.10 -0.76
CA ALA A 358 -47.12 -19.46 -0.90
C ALA A 358 -47.36 -20.07 -2.29
N THR A 359 -46.99 -21.33 -2.46
CA THR A 359 -47.19 -22.09 -3.71
C THR A 359 -48.24 -23.17 -3.53
N THR A 360 -48.89 -23.56 -4.62
CA THR A 360 -49.97 -24.57 -4.65
C THR A 360 -49.52 -25.99 -4.29
N THR A 361 -48.20 -26.22 -4.23
CA THR A 361 -47.58 -27.47 -3.79
C THR A 361 -46.69 -27.16 -2.59
N PRO A 362 -46.87 -27.82 -1.42
CA PRO A 362 -46.02 -27.56 -0.26
C PRO A 362 -44.56 -27.92 -0.59
N LYS A 363 -43.74 -26.90 -0.82
CA LYS A 363 -42.29 -27.04 -0.90
C LYS A 363 -41.75 -27.26 0.51
N ALA A 364 -40.64 -27.99 0.64
CA ALA A 364 -40.00 -28.19 1.92
C ALA A 364 -39.67 -26.83 2.56
N ASP A 365 -40.05 -26.64 3.83
CA ASP A 365 -39.86 -25.38 4.55
C ASP A 365 -38.40 -24.92 4.57
N ARG A 366 -37.46 -25.86 4.41
CA ARG A 366 -36.02 -25.60 4.43
C ARG A 366 -35.47 -25.34 3.02
N ASN A 367 -34.73 -24.25 2.89
CA ASN A 367 -34.03 -23.91 1.65
C ASN A 367 -32.93 -24.96 1.33
N PRO A 368 -32.99 -25.64 0.18
CA PRO A 368 -31.98 -26.62 -0.19
C PRO A 368 -30.66 -25.99 -0.63
N HIS A 369 -30.60 -24.70 -0.95
CA HIS A 369 -29.41 -24.02 -1.51
C HIS A 369 -28.75 -23.01 -0.58
N THR A 370 -29.11 -23.00 0.71
CA THR A 370 -28.49 -22.10 1.71
C THR A 370 -26.97 -22.22 1.70
N ASN A 371 -26.28 -21.08 1.60
CA ASN A 371 -24.82 -20.93 1.63
C ASN A 371 -24.05 -21.87 0.67
N LYS A 372 -24.63 -22.17 -0.51
CA LYS A 372 -23.96 -23.01 -1.51
C LYS A 372 -23.15 -22.24 -2.53
N PHE A 373 -23.54 -21.00 -2.82
CA PHE A 373 -22.91 -20.16 -3.82
C PHE A 373 -22.54 -18.82 -3.20
N GLU A 374 -21.38 -18.32 -3.57
CA GLU A 374 -20.96 -16.95 -3.28
C GLU A 374 -21.58 -16.03 -4.35
N VAL A 375 -22.38 -15.06 -3.91
CA VAL A 375 -23.01 -14.09 -4.81
C VAL A 375 -21.96 -13.04 -5.22
N VAL A 376 -21.86 -12.81 -6.52
CA VAL A 376 -21.06 -11.73 -7.10
C VAL A 376 -21.99 -10.91 -7.97
N ALA A 377 -22.27 -9.67 -7.56
CA ALA A 377 -23.06 -8.73 -8.34
C ALA A 377 -22.15 -7.84 -9.19
N SER A 378 -22.66 -7.38 -10.34
CA SER A 378 -21.99 -6.37 -11.16
C SER A 378 -23.01 -5.48 -11.86
N ASP A 379 -22.77 -4.17 -11.82
CA ASP A 379 -23.65 -3.16 -12.43
C ASP A 379 -23.56 -3.21 -13.97
N TYR A 380 -22.45 -3.73 -14.50
CA TYR A 380 -22.20 -3.82 -15.94
C TYR A 380 -23.11 -4.83 -16.65
N LEU A 381 -23.68 -5.80 -15.93
CA LEU A 381 -24.59 -6.80 -16.51
C LEU A 381 -25.96 -6.24 -16.87
N ASP A 382 -26.37 -5.17 -16.18
CA ASP A 382 -27.64 -4.47 -16.38
C ASP A 382 -27.55 -3.29 -17.34
N ASN A 383 -26.34 -2.87 -17.68
CA ASN A 383 -26.13 -1.67 -18.46
C ASN A 383 -26.44 -1.91 -19.95
N GLU A 384 -27.45 -1.20 -20.46
CA GLU A 384 -27.92 -1.27 -21.85
C GLU A 384 -26.86 -0.85 -22.89
N GLU A 385 -25.81 -0.14 -22.49
CA GLU A 385 -24.68 0.21 -23.38
C GLU A 385 -23.90 -1.01 -23.86
N TYR A 386 -23.93 -2.12 -23.11
CA TYR A 386 -23.25 -3.36 -23.47
C TYR A 386 -24.17 -4.28 -24.28
N VAL A 387 -23.72 -4.66 -25.47
CA VAL A 387 -24.45 -5.60 -26.32
C VAL A 387 -24.60 -6.95 -25.62
N GLY A 388 -25.84 -7.36 -25.37
CA GLY A 388 -26.16 -8.63 -24.72
C GLY A 388 -26.41 -8.56 -23.21
N SER A 389 -26.46 -7.34 -22.64
CA SER A 389 -26.88 -7.09 -21.25
C SER A 389 -28.32 -7.51 -21.00
N SER A 390 -28.63 -7.85 -19.75
CA SER A 390 -29.96 -8.30 -19.34
C SER A 390 -30.09 -8.28 -17.83
N SER A 391 -31.17 -7.66 -17.35
CA SER A 391 -31.53 -7.59 -15.94
C SER A 391 -32.14 -8.83 -15.33
N LYS A 392 -32.25 -9.89 -16.13
CA LYS A 392 -32.80 -11.18 -15.71
C LYS A 392 -31.81 -12.33 -15.89
N ALA A 393 -30.84 -12.18 -16.79
CA ALA A 393 -29.86 -13.22 -17.04
C ALA A 393 -28.91 -13.35 -15.84
N TRP A 394 -28.64 -14.58 -15.44
CA TRP A 394 -27.71 -14.88 -14.35
C TRP A 394 -26.81 -16.05 -14.73
N TYR A 395 -25.68 -16.16 -14.04
CA TYR A 395 -24.62 -17.08 -14.41
C TYR A 395 -24.15 -17.89 -13.21
N LEU A 396 -23.87 -19.16 -13.45
CA LEU A 396 -23.32 -20.07 -12.47
C LEU A 396 -21.92 -20.49 -12.92
N LEU A 397 -20.94 -20.27 -12.06
CA LEU A 397 -19.53 -20.40 -12.42
C LEU A 397 -18.81 -21.38 -11.48
N ALA A 398 -17.88 -22.14 -12.03
CA ALA A 398 -16.90 -22.89 -11.25
C ALA A 398 -15.86 -21.95 -10.61
N ASP A 399 -15.12 -22.48 -9.65
CA ASP A 399 -13.94 -21.79 -9.15
C ASP A 399 -12.93 -21.58 -10.30
N PRO A 400 -12.47 -20.34 -10.56
CA PRO A 400 -11.53 -20.05 -11.66
C PRO A 400 -10.22 -20.82 -11.55
N SER A 401 -9.85 -21.27 -10.33
CA SER A 401 -8.67 -22.08 -10.06
C SER A 401 -8.85 -23.52 -10.57
N ALA A 402 -10.08 -24.03 -10.56
CA ALA A 402 -10.41 -25.38 -10.99
C ALA A 402 -10.60 -25.44 -12.50
N ILE A 403 -11.55 -24.65 -13.02
CA ILE A 403 -11.84 -24.54 -14.46
C ILE A 403 -12.13 -23.07 -14.77
N PRO A 404 -11.17 -22.33 -15.34
CA PRO A 404 -11.40 -20.94 -15.69
C PRO A 404 -12.33 -20.85 -16.90
N ALA A 405 -13.44 -20.13 -16.75
CA ALA A 405 -14.30 -19.78 -17.87
C ALA A 405 -13.69 -18.63 -18.70
N ILE A 406 -12.97 -17.73 -18.04
CA ILE A 406 -12.35 -16.55 -18.63
C ILE A 406 -11.00 -16.28 -17.95
N GLU A 407 -10.05 -15.78 -18.72
CA GLU A 407 -8.72 -15.40 -18.23
C GLU A 407 -8.42 -13.94 -18.57
N VAL A 408 -7.94 -13.20 -17.56
CA VAL A 408 -7.35 -11.88 -17.71
C VAL A 408 -5.84 -12.02 -17.55
N VAL A 409 -5.08 -11.66 -18.56
CA VAL A 409 -3.62 -11.69 -18.54
C VAL A 409 -3.05 -10.29 -18.38
N PHE A 410 -2.00 -10.16 -17.57
CA PHE A 410 -1.25 -8.93 -17.38
C PHE A 410 0.19 -9.10 -17.85
N LEU A 411 0.74 -8.05 -18.46
CA LEU A 411 2.16 -8.06 -18.84
C LEU A 411 3.04 -8.08 -17.59
N ASN A 412 3.96 -9.05 -17.53
CA ASN A 412 4.85 -9.30 -16.40
C ASN A 412 4.12 -9.46 -15.05
N GLY A 413 2.83 -9.78 -15.06
CA GLY A 413 2.01 -9.86 -13.85
C GLY A 413 1.72 -8.51 -13.19
N LYS A 414 1.99 -7.38 -13.86
CA LYS A 414 1.70 -6.04 -13.36
C LYS A 414 0.21 -5.72 -13.52
N GLN A 415 -0.53 -5.77 -12.41
CA GLN A 415 -1.98 -5.55 -12.39
C GLN A 415 -2.37 -4.09 -12.13
N GLU A 416 -1.41 -3.28 -11.70
CA GLU A 416 -1.60 -1.87 -11.36
C GLU A 416 -1.19 -0.99 -12.55
N PRO A 417 -1.91 0.12 -12.79
CA PRO A 417 -1.54 1.06 -13.85
C PRO A 417 -0.19 1.71 -13.56
N THR A 418 0.52 2.10 -14.62
CA THR A 418 1.72 2.92 -14.52
C THR A 418 1.38 4.33 -14.93
N VAL A 419 1.79 5.33 -14.14
CA VAL A 419 1.82 6.73 -14.58
C VAL A 419 3.25 7.20 -14.71
N GLU A 420 3.51 7.85 -15.83
CA GLU A 420 4.74 8.55 -16.11
C GLU A 420 4.42 10.02 -16.35
N LYS A 421 5.31 10.90 -15.91
CA LYS A 421 5.22 12.34 -16.13
C LYS A 421 6.35 12.78 -17.06
N ASN A 422 6.05 13.72 -17.95
CA ASN A 422 7.06 14.41 -18.73
C ASN A 422 6.66 15.87 -18.94
N ASP A 423 7.63 16.70 -19.30
CA ASP A 423 7.32 18.05 -19.77
C ASP A 423 6.53 17.95 -21.08
N MET A 424 5.57 18.85 -21.25
CA MET A 424 4.82 18.94 -22.51
C MET A 424 5.77 19.16 -23.69
N LEU A 425 5.36 18.71 -24.87
CA LEU A 425 6.05 19.01 -26.12
C LEU A 425 6.33 20.52 -26.23
N PHE A 426 7.47 20.91 -26.81
CA PHE A 426 7.96 22.31 -26.88
C PHE A 426 6.93 23.33 -27.43
N ASN A 427 5.89 22.88 -28.13
CA ASN A 427 4.81 23.72 -28.63
C ASN A 427 3.73 24.07 -27.58
N ARG A 428 3.76 23.51 -26.37
CA ARG A 428 2.81 23.74 -25.29
C ARG A 428 3.54 23.87 -23.95
N LEU A 429 3.04 24.73 -23.08
CA LEU A 429 3.60 24.96 -21.75
C LEU A 429 2.74 24.25 -20.69
N GLY A 430 3.35 23.33 -19.94
CA GLY A 430 2.67 22.57 -18.90
C GLY A 430 3.34 21.22 -18.65
N ILE A 431 2.65 20.35 -17.90
CA ILE A 431 3.13 19.01 -17.54
C ILE A 431 2.17 17.98 -18.14
N GLU A 432 2.71 16.97 -18.82
CA GLU A 432 1.93 15.86 -19.39
C GLU A 432 2.12 14.59 -18.56
N PHE A 433 1.00 13.95 -18.21
CA PHE A 433 0.94 12.65 -17.57
C PHE A 433 0.47 11.61 -18.59
N ARG A 434 1.16 10.48 -18.62
CA ARG A 434 0.77 9.30 -19.39
C ARG A 434 0.46 8.17 -18.43
N GLY A 435 -0.79 7.73 -18.41
CA GLY A 435 -1.21 6.51 -17.76
C GLY A 435 -1.31 5.37 -18.76
N TYR A 436 -0.75 4.20 -18.44
CA TYR A 436 -0.94 2.99 -19.25
C TYR A 436 -1.03 1.72 -18.40
N LEU A 437 -1.75 0.73 -18.92
CA LEU A 437 -1.87 -0.60 -18.38
C LEU A 437 -1.92 -1.62 -19.53
N ASP A 438 -1.16 -2.70 -19.40
CA ASP A 438 -1.05 -3.76 -20.38
C ASP A 438 -1.82 -4.99 -19.91
N PHE A 439 -2.96 -5.26 -20.54
CA PHE A 439 -3.78 -6.41 -20.19
C PHE A 439 -4.49 -7.03 -21.40
N GLY A 440 -4.96 -8.25 -21.26
CA GLY A 440 -5.71 -8.98 -22.27
C GLY A 440 -6.80 -9.82 -21.64
N VAL A 441 -7.96 -9.93 -22.30
CA VAL A 441 -9.08 -10.72 -21.81
C VAL A 441 -9.50 -11.74 -22.87
N LYS A 442 -9.59 -13.01 -22.48
CA LYS A 442 -10.13 -14.05 -23.35
C LYS A 442 -10.86 -15.15 -22.59
N GLU A 443 -11.97 -15.60 -23.17
CA GLU A 443 -12.67 -16.81 -22.80
C GLU A 443 -11.77 -18.05 -22.90
N GLN A 444 -11.99 -19.00 -22.00
CA GLN A 444 -11.23 -20.24 -21.89
C GLN A 444 -12.20 -21.42 -22.01
N ASP A 445 -12.47 -22.16 -20.93
CA ASP A 445 -13.30 -23.36 -20.98
C ASP A 445 -14.78 -23.03 -20.76
N PHE A 446 -15.60 -23.27 -21.79
CA PHE A 446 -17.05 -23.10 -21.74
C PHE A 446 -17.73 -23.95 -20.67
N ARG A 447 -17.11 -25.06 -20.23
CA ARG A 447 -17.64 -25.96 -19.20
C ARG A 447 -17.56 -25.35 -17.79
N GLY A 448 -16.74 -24.31 -17.61
CA GLY A 448 -16.57 -23.59 -16.34
C GLY A 448 -17.70 -22.62 -16.02
N ALA A 449 -18.58 -22.32 -16.98
CA ALA A 449 -19.67 -21.36 -16.82
C ALA A 449 -20.99 -21.93 -17.35
N LEU A 450 -22.11 -21.45 -16.80
CA LEU A 450 -23.46 -21.74 -17.27
C LEU A 450 -24.27 -20.45 -17.23
N ARG A 451 -24.88 -20.08 -18.35
CA ARG A 451 -25.80 -18.93 -18.46
C ARG A 451 -27.25 -19.39 -18.40
N MET A 452 -28.04 -18.72 -17.58
CA MET A 452 -29.48 -18.87 -17.46
C MET A 452 -30.12 -17.57 -17.95
N LYS A 453 -31.00 -17.64 -18.96
CA LYS A 453 -31.57 -16.44 -19.59
C LYS A 453 -32.44 -15.62 -18.63
N GLY A 454 -33.09 -16.27 -17.66
CA GLY A 454 -33.99 -15.62 -16.71
C GLY A 454 -35.38 -15.30 -17.28
N GLU A 455 -35.59 -15.60 -18.56
CA GLU A 455 -36.83 -15.34 -19.28
C GLU A 455 -37.03 -16.35 -20.43
N ALA A 456 -38.24 -16.34 -20.99
CA ALA A 456 -38.66 -17.25 -22.06
C ALA A 456 -37.77 -17.18 -23.31
#